data_AF-A0A3G6UNK0-F1
#
_entry.id   AF-A0A3G6UNK0-F1
#
_cell.length_a   1.000
_cell.length_b   1.000
_cell.length_c   1.000
_cell.angle_alpha   90.00
_cell.angle_beta   90.00
_cell.angle_gamma   90.00
#
_symmetry.space_group_name_H-M   'P 1'
#
loop_
_entity.id
_entity.type
_entity.pdbx_description
1 polymer ?
#
loop_
_entity_poly.entity_id
_entity_poly.type
_entity_poly.pdbx_seq_one_letter_code
_entity_poly.pdbx_strand_id
1 'polypeptide(L)'
;MKKKIDYAALALVAPLSILAIIHGASIYTVLLSAVFSVYTLIQSIQMYRHSDDKPRAVVTGIAAIGLGICSYWLYDLLYLL
;
A
#
# COMPACT_ATOMS: atom_id res chain seq x y z
N MET A 1 12.83 -2.29 -19.30
CA MET A 1 13.18 -2.57 -17.89
C MET A 1 12.50 -3.86 -17.44
N LYS A 2 13.25 -4.96 -17.25
CA LYS A 2 12.68 -6.19 -16.65
C LYS A 2 12.20 -5.82 -15.25
N LYS A 3 10.88 -5.93 -14.99
CA LYS A 3 10.28 -5.77 -13.65
C LYS A 3 10.94 -6.79 -12.73
N LYS A 4 12.00 -6.40 -12.03
CA LYS A 4 12.42 -7.10 -10.82
C LYS A 4 11.25 -6.89 -9.87
N ILE A 5 10.40 -7.90 -9.75
CA ILE A 5 9.41 -7.96 -8.69
C ILE A 5 10.21 -7.77 -7.41
N ASP A 6 9.90 -6.74 -6.63
CA ASP A 6 10.57 -6.50 -5.36
C ASP A 6 10.23 -7.67 -4.44
N TYR A 7 11.08 -8.69 -4.44
CA TYR A 7 10.88 -9.93 -3.70
C TYR A 7 10.69 -9.66 -2.21
N ALA A 8 11.26 -8.57 -1.70
CA ALA A 8 11.03 -8.07 -0.35
C ALA A 8 9.57 -7.61 -0.12
N ALA A 9 9.00 -6.87 -1.05
CA ALA A 9 7.59 -6.47 -0.98
C ALA A 9 6.66 -7.68 -1.11
N LEU A 10 6.99 -8.63 -2.00
CA LEU A 10 6.23 -9.86 -2.15
C LEU A 10 6.25 -10.72 -0.88
N ALA A 11 7.42 -10.83 -0.24
CA ALA A 11 7.60 -11.58 1.01
C ALA A 11 6.82 -10.98 2.18
N LEU A 12 6.57 -9.66 2.17
CA LEU A 12 5.77 -8.99 3.19
C LEU A 12 4.27 -9.04 2.88
N VAL A 13 3.89 -8.78 1.63
CA VAL A 13 2.48 -8.67 1.20
C VAL A 13 1.80 -10.03 1.16
N ALA A 14 2.47 -11.09 0.73
CA ALA A 14 1.89 -12.43 0.62
C ALA A 14 1.35 -12.99 1.96
N PRO A 15 2.14 -13.05 3.05
CA PRO A 15 1.64 -13.54 4.34
C PRO A 15 0.55 -12.63 4.94
N LEU A 16 0.69 -11.30 4.81
CA LEU A 16 -0.34 -10.36 5.27
C LEU A 16 -1.66 -10.52 4.50
N SER A 17 -1.59 -10.81 3.19
CA SER A 17 -2.77 -11.08 2.36
C SER A 17 -3.48 -12.36 2.79
N ILE A 18 -2.72 -13.42 3.10
CA ILE A 18 -3.28 -14.68 3.60
C ILE A 18 -3.96 -14.46 4.96
N LEU A 19 -3.29 -13.76 5.89
CA LEU A 19 -3.85 -13.46 7.20
C LEU A 19 -5.11 -12.60 7.11
N ALA A 20 -5.13 -11.60 6.22
CA ALA A 20 -6.28 -10.76 5.94
C ALA A 20 -7.48 -11.53 5.37
N ILE A 21 -7.24 -12.53 4.50
CA ILE A 21 -8.32 -13.38 3.97
C ILE A 21 -8.91 -14.26 5.08
N ILE A 22 -8.06 -14.82 5.94
CA ILE A 22 -8.50 -15.72 7.02
C ILE A 22 -9.29 -14.97 8.08
N HIS A 23 -8.82 -13.79 8.49
CA HIS A 23 -9.39 -13.04 9.62
C HIS A 23 -10.37 -11.95 9.19
N GLY A 24 -10.56 -11.73 7.89
CA GLY A 24 -11.43 -10.68 7.35
C GLY A 24 -10.98 -9.29 7.80
N ALA A 25 -11.96 -8.39 8.01
CA ALA A 25 -11.73 -7.03 8.50
C ALA A 25 -11.14 -7.05 9.91
N SER A 26 -9.82 -6.90 9.99
CA SER A 26 -9.02 -7.08 11.20
C SER A 26 -7.74 -6.25 11.15
N ILE A 27 -6.91 -6.35 12.18
CA ILE A 27 -5.61 -5.68 12.24
C ILE A 27 -4.71 -6.06 11.05
N TYR A 28 -4.88 -7.26 10.49
CA TYR A 28 -4.12 -7.71 9.33
C TYR A 28 -4.53 -6.98 8.05
N THR A 29 -5.82 -6.64 7.86
CA THR A 29 -6.25 -5.81 6.73
C THR A 29 -5.81 -4.36 6.88
N VAL A 30 -5.76 -3.85 8.11
CA VAL A 30 -5.20 -2.53 8.43
C VAL A 30 -3.71 -2.51 8.08
N LEU A 31 -2.92 -3.48 8.56
CA LEU A 31 -1.50 -3.57 8.23
C LEU A 31 -1.26 -3.74 6.73
N LEU A 32 -2.02 -4.60 6.06
CA LEU A 32 -1.88 -4.85 4.63
C LEU A 32 -2.12 -3.56 3.82
N SER A 33 -3.19 -2.82 4.13
CA SER A 33 -3.49 -1.54 3.47
C SER A 33 -2.44 -0.47 3.75
N ALA A 34 -1.91 -0.39 4.98
CA ALA A 34 -0.82 0.52 5.33
C ALA A 34 0.47 0.20 4.56
N VAL A 35 0.85 -1.09 4.47
CA VAL A 35 1.99 -1.55 3.68
C VAL A 35 1.83 -1.19 2.21
N PHE A 36 0.63 -1.40 1.64
CA PHE A 36 0.33 -1.02 0.26
C PHE A 36 0.42 0.50 0.04
N SER A 37 -0.06 1.31 0.97
CA SER A 37 0.07 2.77 0.92
C SER A 37 1.53 3.20 0.83
N VAL A 38 2.38 2.71 1.75
CA VAL A 38 3.81 3.03 1.76
C VAL A 38 4.51 2.58 0.47
N TYR A 39 4.22 1.36 0.01
CA TYR A 39 4.80 0.84 -1.22
C TYR A 39 4.39 1.64 -2.46
N THR A 40 3.12 2.04 -2.54
CA THR A 40 2.60 2.86 -3.64
C THR A 40 3.22 4.25 -3.63
N LEU A 41 3.47 4.82 -2.44
CA LEU A 41 4.19 6.08 -2.29
C LEU A 41 5.64 5.98 -2.76
N ILE A 42 6.35 4.91 -2.37
CA ILE A 42 7.72 4.65 -2.83
C ILE A 42 7.75 4.52 -4.36
N GLN A 43 6.82 3.77 -4.95
CA GLN A 43 6.72 3.66 -6.41
C GLN A 43 6.43 5.01 -7.08
N SER A 44 5.53 5.82 -6.51
CA SER A 44 5.24 7.18 -6.99
C SER A 44 6.52 8.03 -7.02
N ILE A 45 7.31 8.01 -5.96
CA ILE A 45 8.57 8.77 -5.86
C ILE A 45 9.59 8.26 -6.90
N GLN A 46 9.75 6.95 -7.02
CA GLN A 46 10.66 6.36 -8.01
C GLN A 46 10.25 6.74 -9.44
N MET A 47 8.95 6.70 -9.74
CA MET A 47 8.38 7.08 -11.03
C MET A 47 8.59 8.57 -11.29
N TYR A 48 8.39 9.42 -10.29
CA TYR A 48 8.63 10.86 -10.41
C TYR A 48 10.09 11.19 -10.76
N ARG A 49 11.03 10.38 -10.24
CA ARG A 49 12.48 10.59 -10.42
C ARG A 49 13.03 10.05 -11.74
N HIS A 50 12.45 9.00 -12.30
CA HIS A 50 13.01 8.27 -13.45
C HIS A 50 12.09 8.20 -14.68
N SER A 51 10.87 8.72 -14.60
CA SER A 51 9.90 8.72 -15.70
C SER A 51 9.61 10.16 -16.16
N ASP A 52 9.46 10.36 -17.46
CA ASP A 52 9.04 11.66 -18.02
C ASP A 52 7.58 11.98 -17.67
N ASP A 53 6.76 10.95 -17.41
CA ASP A 53 5.36 11.03 -17.00
C ASP A 53 5.15 11.45 -15.52
N LYS A 54 5.62 12.65 -15.18
CA LYS A 54 5.41 13.31 -13.87
C LYS A 54 3.95 13.35 -13.40
N PRO A 55 2.93 13.69 -14.22
CA PRO A 55 1.56 13.78 -13.73
C PRO A 55 1.03 12.43 -13.22
N ARG A 56 1.42 11.32 -13.86
CA ARG A 56 1.01 9.98 -13.43
C ARG A 56 1.65 9.59 -12.09
N ALA A 57 2.91 9.97 -11.88
CA ALA A 57 3.58 9.77 -10.60
C ALA A 57 2.86 10.51 -9.46
N VAL A 58 2.43 11.75 -9.69
CA VAL A 58 1.67 12.55 -8.70
C VAL A 58 0.33 11.90 -8.38
N VAL A 59 -0.44 11.48 -9.38
CA VAL A 59 -1.73 10.78 -9.16
C VAL A 59 -1.53 9.50 -8.34
N THR A 60 -0.47 8.75 -8.62
CA THR A 60 -0.12 7.54 -7.86
C THR A 60 0.23 7.87 -6.41
N GLY A 61 0.90 9.00 -6.16
CA GLY A 61 1.22 9.46 -4.81
C GLY A 61 -0.02 9.89 -4.02
N ILE A 62 -0.95 10.60 -4.67
CA ILE A 62 -2.24 10.98 -4.06
C ILE A 62 -3.05 9.72 -3.70
N ALA A 63 -3.10 8.73 -4.60
CA ALA A 63 -3.75 7.46 -4.33
C ALA A 63 -3.12 6.72 -3.13
N ALA A 64 -1.80 6.77 -2.99
CA ALA A 64 -1.09 6.20 -1.84
C ALA A 64 -1.50 6.85 -0.51
N ILE A 65 -1.61 8.18 -0.48
CA ILE A 65 -2.06 8.92 0.71
C ILE A 65 -3.51 8.54 1.05
N GLY A 66 -4.39 8.47 0.04
CA GLY A 66 -5.78 8.05 0.23
C GLY A 66 -5.90 6.65 0.84
N LEU A 67 -5.08 5.69 0.39
CA LEU A 67 -5.03 4.35 0.98
C LEU A 67 -4.59 4.38 2.46
N GLY A 68 -3.65 5.25 2.82
CA GLY A 68 -3.21 5.43 4.20
C GLY A 68 -4.34 5.96 5.10
N ILE A 69 -5.10 6.94 4.61
CA ILE A 69 -6.27 7.48 5.33
C ILE A 69 -7.34 6.40 5.51
N CYS A 70 -7.65 5.64 4.46
CA CYS A 70 -8.61 4.52 4.56
C CYS A 70 -8.15 3.46 5.56
N SER A 71 -6.85 3.16 5.63
CA SER A 71 -6.29 2.23 6.61
C SER A 71 -6.52 2.73 8.04
N TYR A 72 -6.29 4.03 8.29
CA TYR A 72 -6.54 4.65 9.58
C TYR A 72 -8.03 4.63 9.97
N TRP A 73 -8.93 4.98 9.05
CA TRP A 73 -10.38 4.90 9.31
C TRP A 73 -10.86 3.47 9.58
N LEU A 74 -10.31 2.49 8.87
CA LEU A 74 -10.63 1.09 9.13
C LEU A 74 -10.15 0.66 10.52
N TYR A 75 -8.97 1.11 10.96
CA TYR A 75 -8.49 0.88 12.32
C TYR A 75 -9.41 1.51 13.37
N ASP A 76 -9.77 2.78 13.17
CA ASP A 76 -10.65 3.52 14.08
C ASP A 76 -12.01 2.81 14.22
N LEU A 77 -12.62 2.42 13.09
CA LEU A 77 -13.90 1.71 13.06
C LEU A 77 -13.85 0.33 13.76
N LEU A 78 -12.72 -0.39 13.64
CA LEU A 78 -12.61 -1.76 14.17
C LEU A 78 -12.22 -1.80 15.65
N TYR A 79 -11.54 -0.78 16.17
CA TYR A 79 -10.86 -0.85 17.46
C TYR A 79 -11.14 0.30 18.43
N LEU A 80 -11.67 1.43 17.96
CA LEU A 80 -11.88 2.62 18.79
C LEU A 80 -13.36 3.03 18.88
N LEU A 81 -14.21 2.53 17.99
CA LEU A 81 -15.67 2.71 17.98
C LEU A 81 -16.39 1.49 18.55
#